data_AF-A0A0A9XTZ3-F1
#
_entry.id   AF-A0A0A9XTZ3-F1
#
_cell.length_a   1.000
_cell.length_b   1.000
_cell.length_c   1.000
_cell.angle_alpha   90.00
_cell.angle_beta   90.00
_cell.angle_gamma   90.00
#
_symmetry.space_group_name_H-M   'P 1'
#
loop_
_entity.id
_entity.type
_entity.pdbx_description
1 polymer ?
#
loop_
_entity_poly.entity_id
_entity_poly.type
_entity_poly.pdbx_seq_one_letter_code
_entity_poly.pdbx_strand_id
1 'polypeptide(L)'
;MLIDNLKLFANRLEAYIVMSECYLKMNDKEKARISWTIVSKMAELVQNTDLKTKADSILSNLDEHLSPSKDDTSVDPPELYEGESRAIPGTSSAMSMRRSKDKGRYMVANERLPVGAILTSEEPYASVLNFDKQNNHCLHCYTRLKRVVPCPTCSGVAYCSAPCANAGQVYHQWECQFMELMIGSGMSVNAALSMRMITQSPVEYFLQLVDAIRNNDEHPHLKVSFHMK
;
A
#
# COMPACT_ATOMS: atom_id res chain seq x y z
N MET A 1 5.10 -9.41 -35.60
CA MET A 1 4.48 -8.05 -35.64
C MET A 1 2.97 -8.07 -35.39
N LEU A 2 2.13 -8.67 -36.24
CA LEU A 2 0.66 -8.73 -36.01
C LEU A 2 0.27 -9.59 -34.79
N ILE A 3 0.93 -10.74 -34.59
CA ILE A 3 0.66 -11.65 -33.46
C ILE A 3 1.10 -11.03 -32.12
N ASP A 4 2.22 -10.31 -32.12
CA ASP A 4 2.74 -9.63 -30.91
C ASP A 4 1.84 -8.48 -30.49
N ASN A 5 1.29 -7.74 -31.45
CA ASN A 5 0.30 -6.70 -31.19
C ASN A 5 -1.02 -7.27 -30.65
N LEU A 6 -1.47 -8.44 -31.13
CA LEU A 6 -2.66 -9.11 -30.59
C LEU A 6 -2.46 -9.58 -29.15
N LYS A 7 -1.31 -10.19 -28.84
CA LYS A 7 -0.96 -10.61 -27.48
C LYS A 7 -0.84 -9.43 -26.53
N LEU A 8 -0.20 -8.33 -26.96
CA LEU A 8 -0.10 -7.11 -26.18
C LEU A 8 -1.48 -6.49 -25.92
N PHE A 9 -2.39 -6.55 -26.91
CA PHE A 9 -3.76 -6.06 -26.76
C PHE A 9 -4.57 -6.92 -25.79
N ALA A 10 -4.46 -8.25 -25.85
CA ALA A 10 -5.09 -9.18 -24.91
C ALA A 10 -4.61 -8.94 -23.47
N ASN A 11 -3.29 -8.78 -23.27
CA ASN A 11 -2.73 -8.47 -21.95
C ASN A 11 -3.24 -7.13 -21.38
N ARG A 12 -3.47 -6.13 -22.24
CA ARG A 12 -4.07 -4.86 -21.82
C ARG A 12 -5.52 -5.03 -21.39
N LEU A 13 -6.31 -5.80 -22.14
CA LEU A 13 -7.71 -6.06 -21.80
C LEU A 13 -7.83 -6.76 -20.44
N GLU A 14 -7.02 -7.80 -20.19
CA GLU A 14 -6.97 -8.48 -18.89
C GLU A 14 -6.61 -7.52 -17.75
N ALA A 15 -5.61 -6.65 -17.96
CA ALA A 15 -5.24 -5.64 -16.97
C ALA A 15 -6.40 -4.69 -16.64
N TYR A 16 -7.17 -4.24 -17.65
CA TYR A 16 -8.33 -3.38 -17.44
C TYR A 16 -9.48 -4.10 -16.72
N ILE A 17 -9.69 -5.39 -16.97
CA ILE A 17 -10.70 -6.21 -16.25
C ILE A 17 -10.33 -6.30 -14.77
N VAL A 18 -9.08 -6.68 -14.46
CA VAL A 18 -8.62 -6.79 -13.07
C VAL A 18 -8.73 -5.42 -12.39
N MET A 19 -8.28 -4.36 -13.05
CA MET A 19 -8.34 -3.00 -12.50
C MET A 19 -9.79 -2.54 -12.25
N SER A 20 -10.72 -2.85 -13.16
CA SER A 20 -12.13 -2.47 -12.99
C SER A 20 -12.80 -3.23 -11.85
N GLU A 21 -12.49 -4.52 -11.66
CA GLU A 21 -12.93 -5.31 -10.51
C GLU A 21 -12.34 -4.79 -9.20
N CYS A 22 -11.06 -4.40 -9.19
CA CYS A 22 -10.42 -3.77 -8.03
C CYS A 22 -11.10 -2.46 -7.64
N TYR A 23 -11.42 -1.57 -8.58
CA TYR A 23 -12.08 -0.30 -8.26
C TYR A 23 -13.48 -0.50 -7.66
N LEU A 24 -14.23 -1.51 -8.12
CA LEU A 24 -15.51 -1.88 -7.50
C LEU A 24 -15.33 -2.31 -6.03
N LYS A 25 -14.34 -3.19 -5.78
CA LYS A 25 -13.99 -3.68 -4.44
C LYS A 25 -13.44 -2.57 -3.52
N MET A 26 -12.83 -1.53 -4.09
CA MET A 26 -12.33 -0.36 -3.37
C MET A 26 -13.42 0.72 -3.17
N ASN A 27 -14.63 0.49 -3.68
CA ASN A 27 -15.72 1.45 -3.65
C ASN A 27 -15.41 2.79 -4.38
N ASP A 28 -14.51 2.77 -5.39
CA ASP A 28 -14.15 3.93 -6.22
C ASP A 28 -15.01 3.94 -7.49
N LYS A 29 -16.26 4.42 -7.34
CA LYS A 29 -17.31 4.37 -8.37
C LYS A 29 -16.87 4.98 -9.70
N GLU A 30 -16.27 6.17 -9.67
CA GLU A 30 -15.88 6.86 -10.91
C GLU A 30 -14.80 6.12 -11.67
N LYS A 31 -13.75 5.64 -10.97
CA LYS A 31 -12.69 4.86 -11.64
C LYS A 31 -13.17 3.49 -12.09
N ALA A 32 -14.06 2.84 -11.34
CA ALA A 32 -14.70 1.61 -11.76
C ALA A 32 -15.49 1.82 -13.06
N ARG A 33 -16.32 2.86 -13.11
CA ARG A 33 -17.10 3.23 -14.30
C ARG A 33 -16.21 3.47 -15.52
N ILE A 34 -15.16 4.28 -15.37
CA ILE A 34 -14.23 4.57 -16.47
C ILE A 34 -13.55 3.29 -16.95
N SER A 35 -13.05 2.46 -16.03
CA SER A 35 -12.34 1.23 -16.37
C SER A 35 -13.25 0.20 -17.06
N TRP A 36 -14.48 0.00 -16.56
CA TRP A 36 -15.46 -0.87 -17.22
C TRP A 36 -15.92 -0.34 -18.58
N THR A 37 -15.99 0.99 -18.75
CA THR A 37 -16.27 1.59 -20.07
C THR A 37 -15.17 1.25 -21.07
N ILE A 38 -13.90 1.26 -20.64
CA ILE A 38 -12.77 0.86 -21.48
C ILE A 38 -12.87 -0.63 -21.82
N VAL A 39 -13.19 -1.49 -20.85
CA VAL A 39 -13.39 -2.94 -21.06
C VAL A 39 -14.49 -3.20 -22.09
N SER A 40 -15.66 -2.56 -21.96
CA SER A 40 -16.78 -2.73 -22.92
C SER A 40 -16.37 -2.36 -24.35
N LYS A 41 -15.72 -1.20 -24.54
CA LYS A 41 -15.21 -0.75 -25.85
C LYS A 41 -14.13 -1.68 -26.40
N MET A 42 -13.22 -2.17 -25.56
CA MET A 42 -12.19 -3.11 -25.99
C MET A 42 -12.78 -4.47 -26.35
N ALA A 43 -13.77 -4.94 -25.60
CA ALA A 43 -14.50 -6.19 -25.87
C ALA A 43 -15.21 -6.14 -27.23
N GLU A 44 -15.80 -5.00 -27.58
CA GLU A 44 -16.38 -4.76 -28.90
C GLU A 44 -15.33 -4.85 -30.03
N LEU A 45 -14.15 -4.24 -29.84
CA LEU A 45 -13.07 -4.28 -30.83
C LEU A 45 -12.53 -5.70 -31.07
N VAL A 46 -12.48 -6.53 -30.02
CA VAL A 46 -12.07 -7.95 -30.14
C VAL A 46 -13.23 -8.89 -30.46
N GLN A 47 -14.43 -8.36 -30.73
CA GLN A 47 -15.64 -9.12 -31.03
C GLN A 47 -16.01 -10.15 -29.94
N ASN A 48 -15.69 -9.84 -28.68
CA ASN A 48 -16.06 -10.66 -27.52
C ASN A 48 -17.39 -10.15 -26.95
N THR A 49 -18.50 -10.68 -27.49
CA THR A 49 -19.86 -10.32 -27.12
C THR A 49 -20.20 -10.62 -25.66
N ASP A 50 -19.66 -11.71 -25.11
CA ASP A 50 -19.92 -12.14 -23.73
C ASP A 50 -19.30 -11.16 -22.72
N LEU A 51 -18.06 -10.74 -22.98
CA LEU A 51 -17.39 -9.77 -22.13
C LEU A 51 -18.03 -8.38 -22.24
N LYS A 52 -18.47 -7.98 -23.44
CA LYS A 52 -19.17 -6.71 -23.65
C LYS A 52 -20.47 -6.66 -22.86
N THR A 53 -21.31 -7.70 -22.97
CA THR A 53 -22.57 -7.77 -22.22
C THR A 53 -22.35 -7.80 -20.72
N LYS A 54 -21.33 -8.52 -20.23
CA LYS A 54 -20.91 -8.46 -18.82
C LYS A 54 -20.54 -7.04 -18.38
N ALA A 55 -19.69 -6.36 -19.16
CA ALA A 55 -19.25 -5.00 -18.84
C ALA A 55 -20.42 -4.00 -18.83
N ASP A 56 -21.32 -4.08 -19.83
CA ASP A 56 -22.49 -3.20 -19.93
C ASP A 56 -23.48 -3.44 -18.78
N SER A 57 -23.67 -4.70 -18.36
CA SER A 57 -24.50 -5.06 -17.20
C SER A 57 -23.93 -4.52 -15.87
N ILE A 58 -22.61 -4.55 -15.70
CA ILE A 58 -21.96 -3.97 -14.53
C ILE A 58 -22.07 -2.44 -14.55
N LEU A 59 -21.93 -1.81 -15.73
CA LEU A 59 -22.08 -0.36 -15.88
C LEU A 59 -23.50 0.12 -15.56
N SER A 60 -24.54 -0.65 -15.91
CA SER A 60 -25.93 -0.30 -15.60
C SER A 60 -26.26 -0.41 -14.12
N ASN A 61 -25.64 -1.36 -13.39
CA ASN A 61 -25.93 -1.64 -11.98
C ASN A 61 -24.69 -1.44 -11.10
N LEU A 62 -23.92 -0.39 -11.37
CA LEU A 62 -22.61 -0.20 -10.77
C LEU A 62 -22.67 -0.15 -9.23
N ASP A 63 -23.71 0.50 -8.69
CA ASP A 63 -23.90 0.65 -7.23
C ASP A 63 -24.15 -0.68 -6.51
N GLU A 64 -24.82 -1.63 -7.15
CA GLU A 64 -25.06 -2.98 -6.58
C GLU A 64 -23.77 -3.81 -6.50
N HIS A 65 -22.80 -3.49 -7.36
CA HIS A 65 -21.51 -4.18 -7.42
C HIS A 65 -20.45 -3.56 -6.50
N LEU A 66 -20.75 -2.42 -5.87
CA LEU A 66 -19.88 -1.83 -4.88
C LEU A 66 -19.96 -2.65 -3.59
N SER A 67 -18.80 -3.02 -3.04
CA SER A 67 -18.77 -3.68 -1.74
C SER A 67 -19.23 -2.71 -0.64
N PRO A 68 -20.08 -3.14 0.31
CA PRO A 68 -20.44 -2.31 1.45
C PRO A 68 -19.18 -1.87 2.19
N SER A 69 -19.09 -0.57 2.52
CA SER A 69 -17.94 -0.04 3.27
C SER A 69 -17.90 -0.72 4.64
N LYS A 70 -16.92 -1.59 4.87
CA LYS A 70 -16.61 -2.02 6.22
C LYS A 70 -16.08 -0.80 6.97
N ASP A 71 -16.73 -0.45 8.07
CA ASP A 71 -16.23 0.57 8.99
C ASP A 71 -14.93 0.00 9.57
N ASP A 72 -13.82 0.66 9.26
CA ASP A 72 -12.46 0.24 9.62
C ASP A 72 -12.32 0.45 11.13
N THR A 73 -12.76 -0.55 11.87
CA THR A 73 -12.51 -0.66 13.30
C THR A 73 -11.05 -1.07 13.43
N SER A 74 -10.31 -0.40 14.32
CA SER A 74 -8.92 -0.73 14.62
C SER A 74 -8.84 -2.19 15.05
N VAL A 75 -8.42 -3.06 14.13
CA VAL A 75 -8.16 -4.46 14.43
C VAL A 75 -6.71 -4.54 14.89
N ASP A 76 -6.47 -5.27 15.97
CA ASP A 76 -5.13 -5.70 16.35
C ASP A 76 -4.41 -6.32 15.13
N PRO A 77 -3.07 -6.26 15.08
CA PRO A 77 -2.31 -6.89 14.00
C PRO A 77 -2.77 -8.34 13.81
N PRO A 78 -3.03 -8.78 12.57
CA PRO A 78 -3.53 -10.12 12.33
C PRO A 78 -2.52 -11.17 12.80
N GLU A 79 -3.02 -12.28 13.36
CA GLU A 79 -2.18 -13.37 13.84
C GLU A 79 -1.45 -14.06 12.67
N LEU A 80 -0.14 -14.28 12.83
CA LEU A 80 0.70 -14.94 11.84
C LEU A 80 0.42 -16.44 11.80
N TYR A 81 0.28 -16.97 10.59
CA TYR A 81 0.14 -18.41 10.36
C TYR A 81 1.35 -19.17 10.94
N GLU A 82 1.13 -20.24 11.70
CA GLU A 82 2.20 -21.00 12.40
C GLU A 82 3.10 -20.15 13.32
N GLY A 83 2.62 -18.97 13.76
CA GLY A 83 3.34 -18.07 14.65
C GLY A 83 4.55 -17.38 14.02
N GLU A 84 5.20 -16.52 14.80
CA GLU A 84 6.32 -15.69 14.35
C GLU A 84 7.64 -16.49 14.24
N SER A 85 8.36 -16.25 13.14
CA SER A 85 9.68 -16.79 12.88
C SER A 85 10.72 -16.14 13.79
N ARG A 86 11.52 -16.96 14.47
CA ARG A 86 12.67 -16.49 15.27
C ARG A 86 13.77 -15.85 14.41
N ALA A 87 13.84 -16.19 13.14
CA ALA A 87 14.87 -15.69 12.23
C ALA A 87 14.46 -14.40 11.52
N ILE A 88 13.16 -14.15 11.35
CA ILE A 88 12.61 -13.03 10.58
C ILE A 88 11.41 -12.46 11.34
N PRO A 89 11.61 -11.38 12.11
CA PRO A 89 10.52 -10.71 12.82
C PRO A 89 9.38 -10.30 11.88
N GLY A 90 8.15 -10.33 12.38
CA GLY A 90 6.94 -9.99 11.64
C GLY A 90 6.55 -11.00 10.55
N THR A 91 7.21 -12.15 10.47
CA THR A 91 6.97 -13.16 9.42
C THR A 91 6.67 -14.53 10.02
N SER A 92 5.76 -15.28 9.39
CA SER A 92 5.38 -16.65 9.73
C SER A 92 6.57 -17.61 9.77
N SER A 93 6.57 -18.55 10.72
CA SER A 93 7.55 -19.64 10.81
C SER A 93 7.49 -20.62 9.62
N ALA A 94 6.38 -20.65 8.88
CA ALA A 94 6.22 -21.39 7.64
C ALA A 94 7.02 -20.78 6.46
N MET A 95 7.66 -19.63 6.68
CA MET A 95 8.44 -18.91 5.68
C MET A 95 9.93 -18.87 6.03
N SER A 96 10.78 -18.78 5.01
CA SER A 96 12.23 -18.58 5.20
C SER A 96 12.81 -17.68 4.12
N MET A 97 13.82 -16.90 4.50
CA MET A 97 14.59 -16.10 3.54
C MET A 97 15.74 -16.93 2.95
N ARG A 98 15.88 -16.89 1.64
CA ARG A 98 16.98 -17.46 0.88
C ARG A 98 17.66 -16.39 0.04
N ARG A 99 18.81 -16.73 -0.53
CA ARG A 99 19.57 -15.85 -1.42
C ARG A 99 20.00 -16.60 -2.68
N SER A 100 19.97 -15.93 -3.82
CA SER A 100 20.49 -16.42 -5.10
C SER A 100 21.31 -15.33 -5.78
N LYS A 101 22.15 -15.72 -6.74
CA LYS A 101 22.95 -14.76 -7.52
C LYS A 101 22.06 -13.86 -8.37
N ASP A 102 21.00 -14.40 -8.96
CA ASP A 102 20.17 -13.67 -9.92
C ASP A 102 19.10 -12.79 -9.26
N LYS A 103 18.60 -13.17 -8.07
CA LYS A 103 17.48 -12.48 -7.41
C LYS A 103 17.87 -11.76 -6.11
N GLY A 104 19.10 -11.91 -5.64
CA GLY A 104 19.47 -11.48 -4.30
C GLY A 104 18.66 -12.24 -3.24
N ARG A 105 18.13 -11.53 -2.24
CA ARG A 105 17.31 -12.10 -1.15
C ARG A 105 15.86 -12.31 -1.58
N TYR A 106 15.26 -13.43 -1.18
CA TYR A 106 13.87 -13.74 -1.49
C TYR A 106 13.25 -14.66 -0.43
N MET A 107 11.94 -14.56 -0.25
CA MET A 107 11.18 -15.40 0.68
C MET A 107 10.70 -16.68 -0.01
N VAL A 108 10.67 -17.79 0.73
CA VAL A 108 10.12 -19.08 0.28
C VAL A 108 9.21 -19.68 1.34
N ALA A 109 8.12 -20.32 0.90
CA ALA A 109 7.31 -21.16 1.75
C ALA A 109 8.04 -22.49 2.00
N ASN A 110 8.06 -22.93 3.26
CA ASN A 110 8.63 -24.21 3.68
C ASN A 110 7.62 -25.36 3.53
N GLU A 111 6.34 -25.03 3.36
CA GLU A 111 5.24 -25.98 3.28
C GLU A 111 4.09 -25.43 2.41
N ARG A 112 2.99 -26.19 2.32
CA ARG A 112 1.78 -25.73 1.63
C ARG A 112 1.03 -24.74 2.51
N LEU A 113 0.73 -23.57 1.96
CA LEU A 113 0.04 -22.49 2.67
C LEU A 113 -1.47 -22.52 2.37
N PRO A 114 -2.34 -22.42 3.38
CA PRO A 114 -3.77 -22.32 3.16
C PRO A 114 -4.17 -20.94 2.61
N VAL A 115 -5.28 -20.90 1.87
CA VAL A 115 -5.83 -19.64 1.35
C VAL A 115 -6.27 -18.76 2.51
N GLY A 116 -5.85 -17.50 2.51
CA GLY A 116 -6.14 -16.54 3.57
C GLY A 116 -5.14 -16.55 4.74
N ALA A 117 -4.10 -17.39 4.69
CA ALA A 117 -3.03 -17.37 5.68
C ALA A 117 -2.28 -16.02 5.70
N ILE A 118 -2.08 -15.47 6.89
CA ILE A 118 -1.30 -14.23 7.09
C ILE A 118 0.16 -14.62 7.29
N LEU A 119 0.99 -14.27 6.32
CA LEU A 119 2.40 -14.68 6.29
C LEU A 119 3.34 -13.61 6.84
N THR A 120 2.97 -12.34 6.72
CA THR A 120 3.77 -11.21 7.18
C THR A 120 2.85 -10.12 7.71
N SER A 121 3.23 -9.53 8.84
CA SER A 121 2.62 -8.36 9.44
C SER A 121 3.74 -7.50 10.03
N GLU A 122 3.90 -6.28 9.53
CA GLU A 122 4.98 -5.37 9.93
C GLU A 122 4.43 -3.96 10.09
N GLU A 123 4.96 -3.22 11.07
CA GLU A 123 4.72 -1.79 11.17
C GLU A 123 5.52 -1.05 10.08
N PRO A 124 4.93 -0.08 9.38
CA PRO A 124 5.63 0.63 8.33
C PRO A 124 6.79 1.44 8.93
N TYR A 125 8.00 1.26 8.39
CA TYR A 125 9.16 2.10 8.74
C TYR A 125 8.84 3.60 8.59
N ALA A 126 8.16 3.96 7.51
CA ALA A 126 7.59 5.28 7.32
C ALA A 126 6.31 5.17 6.49
N SER A 127 5.36 6.03 6.78
CA SER A 127 4.06 6.06 6.10
C SER A 127 3.56 7.50 6.00
N VAL A 128 2.81 7.81 4.95
CA VAL A 128 2.22 9.14 4.70
C VAL A 128 0.78 8.98 4.25
N LEU A 129 -0.09 9.88 4.72
CA LEU A 129 -1.46 9.96 4.22
C LEU A 129 -1.43 10.60 2.84
N ASN A 130 -2.11 9.99 1.87
CA ASN A 130 -2.28 10.60 0.55
C ASN A 130 -2.96 11.96 0.68
N PHE A 131 -2.48 12.96 -0.06
CA PHE A 131 -2.96 14.34 0.00
C PHE A 131 -4.47 14.45 -0.25
N ASP A 132 -5.01 13.62 -1.15
CA ASP A 132 -6.46 13.55 -1.44
C ASP A 132 -7.33 13.09 -0.25
N LYS A 133 -6.69 12.54 0.81
CA LYS A 133 -7.36 11.98 2.00
C LYS A 133 -7.17 12.81 3.26
N GLN A 134 -6.40 13.90 3.21
CA GLN A 134 -6.11 14.75 4.38
C GLN A 134 -7.35 15.37 5.03
N ASN A 135 -8.41 15.60 4.25
CA ASN A 135 -9.64 16.23 4.74
C ASN A 135 -10.59 15.25 5.45
N ASN A 136 -10.40 13.94 5.31
CA ASN A 136 -11.35 12.95 5.82
C ASN A 136 -10.71 11.75 6.53
N HIS A 137 -9.38 11.67 6.64
CA HIS A 137 -8.69 10.63 7.41
C HIS A 137 -7.72 11.25 8.40
N CYS A 138 -7.48 10.54 9.50
CA CYS A 138 -6.48 10.93 10.48
C CYS A 138 -5.09 10.88 9.86
N LEU A 139 -4.27 11.93 10.07
CA LEU A 139 -2.89 11.97 9.60
C LEU A 139 -2.00 10.84 10.17
N HIS A 140 -2.36 10.32 11.35
CA HIS A 140 -1.57 9.33 12.07
C HIS A 140 -2.05 7.89 11.81
N CYS A 141 -3.27 7.55 12.21
CA CYS A 141 -3.78 6.18 12.11
C CYS A 141 -4.48 5.87 10.78
N TYR A 142 -4.61 6.85 9.88
CA TYR A 142 -5.30 6.74 8.59
C TYR A 142 -6.77 6.32 8.63
N THR A 143 -7.36 6.14 9.80
CA THR A 143 -8.79 5.90 9.95
C THR A 143 -9.58 7.13 9.52
N ARG A 144 -10.76 6.90 8.92
CA ARG A 144 -11.68 7.96 8.55
C ARG A 144 -12.13 8.77 9.78
N LEU A 145 -12.13 10.09 9.65
CA LEU A 145 -12.47 11.00 10.74
C LEU A 145 -13.98 10.97 10.99
N LYS A 146 -14.35 10.66 12.24
CA LYS A 146 -15.71 10.86 12.80
C LYS A 146 -15.76 12.05 13.75
N ARG A 147 -14.63 12.33 14.40
CA ARG A 147 -14.37 13.50 15.26
C ARG A 147 -13.02 14.07 14.85
N VAL A 148 -12.90 15.38 14.92
CA VAL A 148 -11.72 16.11 14.43
C VAL A 148 -11.01 16.79 15.59
N VAL A 149 -9.73 16.49 15.73
CA VAL A 149 -8.77 17.28 16.50
C VAL A 149 -7.84 17.95 15.49
N PRO A 150 -7.90 19.28 15.31
CA PRO A 150 -7.06 19.98 14.33
C PRO A 150 -5.63 20.16 14.84
N CYS A 151 -4.69 20.39 13.92
CA CYS A 151 -3.40 20.96 14.29
C CYS A 151 -3.59 22.41 14.77
N PRO A 152 -2.95 22.85 15.87
CA PRO A 152 -3.08 24.22 16.35
C PRO A 152 -2.39 25.27 15.46
N THR A 153 -1.48 24.84 14.59
CA THR A 153 -0.60 25.75 13.81
C THR A 153 -0.79 25.68 12.30
N CYS A 154 -1.61 24.77 11.77
CA CYS A 154 -1.96 24.72 10.34
C CYS A 154 -3.36 24.18 10.10
N SER A 155 -3.94 24.52 8.95
CA SER A 155 -5.22 24.00 8.45
C SER A 155 -5.12 22.69 7.66
N GLY A 156 -3.90 22.20 7.37
CA GLY A 156 -3.70 21.12 6.40
C GLY A 156 -3.93 19.70 6.91
N VAL A 157 -4.08 19.48 8.22
CA VAL A 157 -4.19 18.13 8.80
C VAL A 157 -5.21 18.04 9.92
N ALA A 158 -5.72 16.84 10.13
CA ALA A 158 -6.63 16.50 11.22
C ALA A 158 -6.30 15.13 11.83
N TYR A 159 -6.70 14.97 13.09
CA TYR A 159 -6.53 13.74 13.87
C TYR A 159 -7.87 13.25 14.43
N CYS A 160 -8.00 11.95 14.65
CA CYS A 160 -9.21 11.37 15.22
C CYS A 160 -9.33 11.58 16.75
N SER A 161 -8.21 11.87 17.43
CA SER A 161 -8.10 11.97 18.88
C SER A 161 -6.84 12.73 19.31
N ALA A 162 -6.79 13.21 20.56
CA ALA A 162 -5.60 13.86 21.11
C ALA A 162 -4.35 12.94 21.16
N PRO A 163 -4.46 11.64 21.50
CA PRO A 163 -3.34 10.70 21.36
C PRO A 163 -2.77 10.63 19.95
N CYS A 164 -3.62 10.54 18.92
CA CYS A 164 -3.16 10.59 17.52
C CYS A 164 -2.52 11.94 17.15
N ALA A 165 -3.04 13.05 17.68
CA ALA A 165 -2.45 14.37 17.45
C ALA A 165 -1.04 14.46 18.05
N ASN A 166 -0.85 13.92 19.26
CA ASN A 166 0.45 13.88 19.94
C ASN A 166 1.44 12.96 19.22
N ALA A 167 1.01 11.73 18.89
CA ALA A 167 1.84 10.78 18.14
C ALA A 167 2.23 11.32 16.75
N GLY A 168 1.31 12.06 16.12
CA GLY A 168 1.57 12.73 14.85
C GLY A 168 2.61 13.84 14.90
N GLN A 169 2.83 14.47 16.07
CA GLN A 169 3.80 15.57 16.18
C GLN A 169 5.24 15.12 15.91
N VAL A 170 5.57 13.84 16.12
CA VAL A 170 6.93 13.30 15.89
C VAL A 170 7.45 13.67 14.50
N TYR A 171 6.60 13.58 13.48
CA TYR A 171 6.94 13.95 12.10
C TYR A 171 6.25 15.25 11.65
N HIS A 172 5.01 15.51 12.07
CA HIS A 172 4.25 16.65 11.56
C HIS A 172 4.88 17.99 11.96
N GLN A 173 5.59 18.08 13.09
CA GLN A 173 6.29 19.29 13.49
C GLN A 173 7.28 19.81 12.42
N TRP A 174 7.89 18.90 11.66
CA TRP A 174 8.82 19.20 10.58
C TRP A 174 8.12 19.50 9.25
N GLU A 175 6.91 18.95 9.08
CA GLU A 175 6.11 19.06 7.85
C GLU A 175 5.20 20.29 7.87
N CYS A 176 4.75 20.73 9.06
CA CYS A 176 3.63 21.64 9.28
C CYS A 176 3.73 22.94 8.48
N GLN A 177 4.92 23.53 8.39
CA GLN A 177 5.14 24.82 7.74
C GLN A 177 5.25 24.74 6.21
N PHE A 178 5.57 23.56 5.67
CA PHE A 178 5.85 23.39 4.25
C PHE A 178 4.84 22.49 3.54
N MET A 179 3.94 21.83 4.27
CA MET A 179 3.02 20.84 3.69
C MET A 179 2.13 21.43 2.60
N GLU A 180 1.61 22.65 2.79
CA GLU A 180 0.83 23.34 1.76
C GLU A 180 1.66 23.66 0.51
N LEU A 181 2.94 24.03 0.68
CA LEU A 181 3.87 24.21 -0.44
C LEU A 181 4.12 22.88 -1.17
N MET A 182 4.28 21.78 -0.44
CA MET A 182 4.45 20.46 -1.04
C MET A 182 3.28 20.07 -1.93
N ILE A 183 2.05 20.30 -1.44
CA ILE A 183 0.83 19.99 -2.16
C ILE A 183 0.65 20.97 -3.34
N GLY A 184 0.78 22.27 -3.09
CA GLY A 184 0.53 23.33 -4.07
C GLY A 184 1.53 23.35 -5.24
N SER A 185 2.75 22.86 -5.03
CA SER A 185 3.75 22.69 -6.09
C SER A 185 3.55 21.44 -6.95
N GLY A 186 2.57 20.59 -6.62
CA GLY A 186 2.31 19.34 -7.33
C GLY A 186 3.34 18.24 -7.04
N MET A 187 4.04 18.31 -5.90
CA MET A 187 4.94 17.22 -5.52
C MET A 187 4.16 15.92 -5.26
N SER A 188 4.77 14.80 -5.66
CA SER A 188 4.20 13.50 -5.34
C SER A 188 4.26 13.22 -3.84
N VAL A 189 3.32 12.39 -3.35
CA VAL A 189 3.31 11.91 -1.97
C VAL A 189 4.63 11.23 -1.55
N ASN A 190 5.41 10.72 -2.52
CA ASN A 190 6.72 10.13 -2.28
C ASN A 190 7.75 11.14 -1.75
N ALA A 191 7.61 12.43 -2.06
CA ALA A 191 8.46 13.46 -1.49
C ALA A 191 8.25 13.58 0.03
N ALA A 192 6.98 13.58 0.47
CA ALA A 192 6.64 13.56 1.89
C ALA A 192 7.10 12.24 2.56
N LEU A 193 6.97 11.11 1.88
CA LEU A 193 7.45 9.83 2.40
C LEU A 193 8.97 9.84 2.61
N SER A 194 9.72 10.35 1.61
CA SER A 194 11.17 10.46 1.69
C SER A 194 11.60 11.38 2.83
N MET A 195 10.88 12.48 3.05
CA MET A 195 11.10 13.37 4.19
C MET A 195 10.91 12.62 5.51
N ARG A 196 9.81 11.86 5.68
CA ARG A 196 9.58 11.04 6.88
C ARG A 196 10.66 9.98 7.12
N MET A 197 11.14 9.32 6.06
CA MET A 197 12.21 8.33 6.17
C MET A 197 13.50 8.91 6.76
N ILE A 198 13.73 10.22 6.55
CA ILE A 198 14.91 10.94 7.05
C ILE A 198 14.63 11.57 8.42
N THR A 199 13.48 12.22 8.62
CA THR A 199 13.23 13.04 9.82
C THR A 199 12.79 12.25 11.05
N GLN A 200 12.37 10.99 10.88
CA GLN A 200 11.93 10.15 12.00
C GLN A 200 13.08 9.44 12.74
N SER A 201 14.32 9.57 12.26
CA SER A 201 15.50 9.02 12.92
C SER A 201 16.58 10.09 13.09
N PRO A 202 17.41 10.02 14.14
CA PRO A 202 18.50 10.97 14.36
C PRO A 202 19.65 10.72 13.37
N VAL A 203 20.54 11.71 13.19
CA VAL A 203 21.66 11.61 12.24
C VAL A 203 22.61 10.46 12.57
N GLU A 204 22.79 10.16 13.86
CA GLU A 204 23.65 9.09 14.36
C GLU A 204 23.18 7.72 13.86
N TYR A 205 21.86 7.51 13.76
CA TYR A 205 21.30 6.28 13.21
C TYR A 205 21.75 6.07 11.75
N PHE A 206 21.70 7.13 10.93
CA PHE A 206 22.09 7.04 9.53
C PHE A 206 23.60 6.87 9.34
N LEU A 207 24.42 7.50 10.19
CA LEU A 207 25.87 7.30 10.17
C LEU A 207 26.23 5.84 10.47
N GLN A 208 25.64 5.27 11.53
CA GLN A 208 25.82 3.85 11.87
C GLN A 208 25.33 2.93 10.76
N LEU A 209 24.20 3.26 10.13
CA LEU A 209 23.66 2.50 9.00
C LEU A 209 24.63 2.49 7.81
N VAL A 210 25.20 3.65 7.44
CA VAL A 210 26.18 3.76 6.35
C VAL A 210 27.41 2.92 6.66
N ASP A 211 27.91 2.96 7.89
CA ASP A 211 29.07 2.17 8.31
C ASP A 211 28.78 0.66 8.23
N ALA A 212 27.61 0.22 8.72
CA ALA A 212 27.18 -1.18 8.63
C ALA A 212 27.11 -1.66 7.16
N ILE A 213 26.48 -0.88 6.27
CA ILE A 213 26.37 -1.22 4.84
C ILE A 213 27.77 -1.33 4.20
N ARG A 214 28.69 -0.41 4.52
CA ARG A 214 30.06 -0.42 3.98
C ARG A 214 30.86 -1.63 4.44
N ASN A 215 30.63 -2.07 5.67
CA ASN A 215 31.26 -3.25 6.24
C ASN A 215 30.58 -4.56 5.83
N ASN A 216 29.54 -4.48 4.98
CA ASN A 216 28.73 -5.62 4.54
C ASN A 216 28.06 -6.36 5.71
N ASP A 217 27.86 -5.65 6.83
CA ASP A 217 27.06 -6.10 7.95
C ASP A 217 25.58 -5.99 7.56
N GLU A 218 24.76 -6.93 8.03
CA GLU A 218 23.32 -6.81 7.85
C GLU A 218 22.78 -5.61 8.62
N HIS A 219 21.79 -4.92 8.04
CA HIS A 219 21.10 -3.80 8.67
C HIS A 219 20.68 -4.16 10.11
N PRO A 220 20.71 -3.23 11.08
CA PRO A 220 20.35 -3.51 12.48
C PRO A 220 18.97 -4.20 12.64
N HIS A 221 18.03 -3.86 11.75
CA HIS A 221 16.68 -4.45 11.66
C HIS A 221 16.54 -5.65 10.69
N LEU A 222 17.59 -6.04 9.97
CA LEU A 222 17.59 -7.17 9.03
C LEU A 222 18.55 -8.29 9.47
N LYS A 223 18.83 -8.45 10.77
CA LYS A 223 19.61 -9.59 11.28
C LYS A 223 18.85 -10.89 11.01
N VAL A 224 18.97 -11.43 9.81
CA VAL A 224 18.29 -12.64 9.40
C VAL A 224 19.33 -13.74 9.32
N SER A 225 19.24 -14.67 10.27
CA SER A 225 20.07 -15.85 10.25
C SER A 225 19.71 -16.73 9.06
N PHE A 226 20.56 -16.74 8.03
CA PHE A 226 20.40 -17.65 6.90
C PHE A 226 20.66 -19.08 7.37
N HIS A 227 19.68 -19.97 7.16
CA HIS A 227 19.95 -21.40 7.20
C HIS A 227 20.64 -21.80 5.90
N MET A 228 21.97 -21.93 5.93
CA MET A 228 22.70 -22.67 4.89
C MET A 228 22.33 -24.14 5.03
N LYS A 229 21.75 -24.72 3.98
CA LYS A 229 21.76 -26.17 3.77
C LYS A 229 23.06 -26.56 3.10
#